data_AF-A0A9J7HTH5-F1
#
_entry.id   AF-A0A9J7HTH5-F1
#
_cell.length_a   1.000
_cell.length_b   1.000
_cell.length_c   1.000
_cell.angle_alpha   90.00
_cell.angle_beta   90.00
_cell.angle_gamma   90.00
#
_symmetry.space_group_name_H-M   'P 1'
#
loop_
_entity.id
_entity.type
_entity.pdbx_description
1 polymer ?
#
loop_
_entity_poly.entity_id
_entity_poly.type
_entity_poly.pdbx_seq_one_letter_code
_entity_poly.pdbx_strand_id
1 'polypeptide(L)'
;MASPKKKVTLEYVPPEKVSNEPLLVQFTNGRLKPDNPPNFGYFKSTESDDVRKRNRRVLVAETKRMQYVGRNFGPSAPRGNSLCKYMVGVLDKNTGKMRVYDTNSFTMRPVVHDKNQEKNKDEVDLTYQEKNDRLVDAFGGAKKKRAMESRLRDKVKREALETAMGAAVEDVMKTPEKLTGPEMDSDSSIPPHDKHAAKPEDVYKVESIISPEVFEALKDVAGVFVKATKEDISKWRTEGRLVQITFILHGRCLCHSTLVKIVDW
;
A
#
# COMPACT_ATOMS: atom_id res chain seq x y z
N MET A 1 45.05 -48.04 -45.25
CA MET A 1 46.31 -47.26 -45.34
C MET A 1 46.29 -46.22 -44.23
N ALA A 2 47.19 -46.32 -43.26
CA ALA A 2 47.25 -45.36 -42.15
C ALA A 2 47.86 -44.04 -42.63
N SER A 3 47.16 -42.92 -42.43
CA SER A 3 47.66 -41.59 -42.76
C SER A 3 49.00 -41.33 -42.07
N PRO A 4 49.97 -40.70 -42.74
CA PRO A 4 51.29 -40.45 -42.15
C PRO A 4 51.16 -39.56 -40.92
N LYS A 5 51.73 -40.01 -39.79
CA LYS A 5 51.77 -39.25 -38.54
C LYS A 5 52.64 -37.99 -38.74
N LYS A 6 52.01 -36.85 -39.00
CA LYS A 6 52.71 -35.55 -39.03
C LYS A 6 53.18 -35.21 -37.61
N LYS A 7 54.47 -34.93 -37.45
CA LYS A 7 55.02 -34.36 -36.20
C LYS A 7 54.52 -32.93 -36.07
N VAL A 8 53.89 -32.61 -34.94
CA VAL A 8 53.40 -31.27 -34.61
C VAL A 8 54.20 -30.74 -33.42
N THR A 9 54.74 -29.53 -33.53
CA THR A 9 55.46 -28.86 -32.42
C THR A 9 54.58 -27.79 -31.80
N LEU A 10 54.56 -27.72 -30.47
CA LEU A 10 53.71 -26.81 -29.70
C LEU A 10 54.57 -25.67 -29.14
N GLU A 11 54.25 -24.44 -29.52
CA GLU A 11 54.93 -23.22 -29.10
C GLU A 11 53.98 -22.38 -28.24
N TYR A 12 54.32 -22.15 -26.96
CA TYR A 12 53.55 -21.29 -26.06
C TYR A 12 53.94 -19.83 -26.26
N VAL A 13 52.94 -18.96 -26.46
CA VAL A 13 53.15 -17.52 -26.65
C VAL A 13 52.69 -16.78 -25.39
N PRO A 14 53.61 -16.17 -24.61
CA PRO A 14 53.25 -15.43 -23.41
C PRO A 14 52.46 -14.15 -23.74
N PRO A 15 51.55 -13.72 -22.85
CA PRO A 15 50.61 -12.62 -23.10
C PRO A 15 51.31 -11.26 -23.33
N GLU A 16 52.51 -11.06 -22.77
CA GLU A 16 53.26 -9.80 -22.87
C GLU A 16 53.74 -9.49 -24.30
N LYS A 17 53.83 -10.50 -25.18
CA LYS A 17 54.32 -10.33 -26.55
C LYS A 17 53.24 -9.94 -27.56
N VAL A 18 51.97 -9.96 -27.17
CA VAL A 18 50.85 -9.77 -28.08
C VAL A 18 49.94 -8.69 -27.53
N SER A 19 49.90 -7.53 -28.22
CA SER A 19 48.97 -6.43 -27.94
C SER A 19 47.50 -6.87 -27.89
N ASN A 20 47.17 -8.04 -28.46
CA ASN A 20 45.82 -8.56 -28.61
C ASN A 20 45.74 -10.00 -28.05
N GLU A 21 45.47 -10.13 -26.75
CA GLU A 21 45.09 -11.42 -26.16
C GLU A 21 43.77 -11.91 -26.80
N PRO A 22 43.69 -13.14 -27.33
CA PRO A 22 42.43 -13.66 -27.84
C PRO A 22 41.41 -13.78 -26.70
N LEU A 23 40.16 -13.44 -27.00
CA LEU A 23 39.05 -13.52 -26.06
C LEU A 23 38.07 -14.59 -26.52
N LEU A 24 37.69 -15.50 -25.63
CA LEU A 24 36.67 -16.50 -25.87
C LEU A 24 35.33 -15.97 -25.35
N VAL A 25 34.37 -15.77 -26.25
CA VAL A 25 33.11 -15.10 -25.93
C VAL A 25 31.94 -16.02 -26.24
N GLN A 26 31.08 -16.25 -25.25
CA GLN A 26 29.83 -17.01 -25.39
C GLN A 26 28.64 -16.12 -25.13
N PHE A 27 27.71 -16.03 -26.08
CA PHE A 27 26.46 -15.28 -25.93
C PHE A 27 25.37 -16.20 -25.41
N THR A 28 24.66 -15.76 -24.36
CA THR A 28 23.56 -16.52 -23.74
C THR A 28 22.35 -16.70 -24.67
N ASN A 29 22.12 -15.75 -25.57
CA ASN A 29 20.94 -15.71 -26.45
C ASN A 29 21.18 -16.35 -27.84
N GLY A 30 22.29 -17.08 -28.03
CA GLY A 30 22.60 -17.77 -29.30
C GLY A 30 23.91 -17.30 -29.94
N ARG A 31 24.06 -17.54 -31.25
CA ARG A 31 25.30 -17.22 -31.99
C ARG A 31 25.14 -15.90 -32.76
N LEU A 32 26.20 -15.10 -32.75
CA LEU A 32 26.26 -13.89 -33.57
C LEU A 32 26.28 -14.26 -35.06
N LYS A 33 25.55 -13.51 -35.87
CA LYS A 33 25.63 -13.59 -37.33
C LYS A 33 26.82 -12.76 -37.80
N PRO A 34 27.60 -13.24 -38.78
CA PRO A 34 28.77 -12.51 -39.30
C PRO A 34 28.40 -11.19 -39.99
N ASP A 35 27.18 -11.08 -40.52
CA ASP A 35 26.72 -9.92 -41.29
C ASP A 35 26.59 -8.62 -40.46
N ASN A 36 26.51 -8.72 -39.13
CA ASN A 36 26.38 -7.58 -38.25
C ASN A 36 27.19 -7.79 -36.97
N PRO A 37 28.52 -7.62 -37.04
CA PRO A 37 29.39 -7.82 -35.88
C PRO A 37 29.08 -6.77 -34.81
N PRO A 38 29.04 -7.15 -33.52
CA PRO A 38 28.93 -6.19 -32.43
C PRO A 38 30.20 -5.35 -32.31
N ASN A 39 30.03 -4.14 -31.79
CA ASN A 39 31.13 -3.33 -31.31
C ASN A 39 31.56 -3.83 -29.92
N PHE A 40 32.84 -4.10 -29.72
CA PHE A 40 33.37 -4.63 -28.47
C PHE A 40 34.16 -3.57 -27.70
N GLY A 41 33.86 -3.42 -26.41
CA GLY A 41 34.64 -2.64 -25.46
C GLY A 41 35.26 -3.57 -24.41
N TYR A 42 36.58 -3.54 -24.27
CA TYR A 42 37.30 -4.37 -23.29
C TYR A 42 37.96 -3.50 -22.23
N PHE A 43 37.60 -3.73 -20.97
CA PHE A 43 38.05 -2.93 -19.84
C PHE A 43 38.81 -3.80 -18.84
N LYS A 44 39.96 -3.29 -18.39
CA LYS A 44 40.79 -3.90 -17.34
C LYS A 44 40.71 -3.03 -16.09
N SER A 45 40.68 -3.66 -14.92
CA SER A 45 40.78 -2.94 -13.65
C SER A 45 42.12 -2.21 -13.52
N THR A 46 42.08 -1.01 -12.96
CA THR A 46 43.26 -0.19 -12.64
C THR A 46 43.85 -0.52 -11.26
N GLU A 47 43.10 -1.20 -10.40
CA GLU A 47 43.51 -1.55 -9.04
C GLU A 47 44.61 -2.63 -9.05
N SER A 48 45.82 -2.27 -8.63
CA SER A 48 46.99 -3.16 -8.61
C SER A 48 47.21 -3.90 -7.30
N ASP A 49 46.66 -3.39 -6.20
CA ASP A 49 47.08 -3.79 -4.85
C ASP A 49 46.60 -5.21 -4.50
N ASP A 50 45.37 -5.55 -4.91
CA ASP A 50 44.80 -6.87 -4.71
C ASP A 50 44.89 -7.71 -5.99
N VAL A 51 45.55 -8.87 -5.94
CA VAL A 51 45.65 -9.81 -7.07
C VAL A 51 44.27 -10.16 -7.66
N ARG A 52 43.25 -10.31 -6.80
CA ARG A 52 41.87 -10.60 -7.23
C ARG A 52 41.22 -9.43 -7.95
N LYS A 53 41.52 -8.19 -7.56
CA LYS A 53 40.95 -6.98 -8.17
C LYS A 53 41.70 -6.60 -9.45
N ARG A 54 43.02 -6.80 -9.47
CA ARG A 54 43.89 -6.64 -10.64
C ARG A 54 43.44 -7.47 -11.83
N ASN A 55 42.94 -8.68 -11.60
CA ASN A 55 42.50 -9.59 -12.67
C ASN A 55 41.05 -9.37 -13.10
N ARG A 56 40.34 -8.36 -12.58
CA ARG A 56 38.98 -8.04 -13.03
C ARG A 56 39.00 -7.50 -14.45
N ARG A 57 38.12 -8.05 -15.27
CA ARG A 57 37.93 -7.73 -16.68
C ARG A 57 36.44 -7.62 -16.97
N VAL A 58 36.08 -6.65 -17.79
CA VAL A 58 34.73 -6.47 -18.29
C VAL A 58 34.79 -6.42 -19.81
N LEU A 59 33.93 -7.20 -20.46
CA LEU A 59 33.71 -7.15 -21.88
C LEU A 59 32.29 -6.63 -22.13
N VAL A 60 32.17 -5.60 -22.94
CA VAL A 60 30.90 -5.03 -23.38
C VAL A 60 30.79 -5.30 -24.87
N ALA A 61 29.63 -5.76 -25.33
CA ALA A 61 29.34 -5.90 -26.74
C ALA A 61 28.03 -5.19 -27.06
N GLU A 62 28.10 -4.25 -28.00
CA GLU A 62 26.94 -3.49 -28.45
C GLU A 62 26.53 -3.96 -29.84
N THR A 63 25.26 -4.36 -29.96
CA THR A 63 24.61 -4.65 -31.24
C THR A 63 23.52 -3.60 -31.49
N LYS A 64 23.03 -3.50 -32.73
CA LYS A 64 21.95 -2.56 -33.11
C LYS A 64 20.69 -2.64 -32.23
N ARG A 65 20.41 -3.78 -31.58
CA ARG A 65 19.18 -4.01 -30.81
C ARG A 65 19.40 -4.30 -29.33
N MET A 66 20.61 -4.68 -28.94
CA MET A 66 20.87 -5.22 -27.62
C MET A 66 22.31 -4.93 -27.19
N GLN A 67 22.48 -4.60 -25.92
CA GLN A 67 23.79 -4.48 -25.29
C GLN A 67 24.03 -5.72 -24.44
N TYR A 68 25.26 -6.20 -24.44
CA TYR A 68 25.68 -7.35 -23.68
C TYR A 68 26.85 -6.99 -22.77
N VAL A 69 26.84 -7.53 -21.57
CA VAL A 69 27.94 -7.36 -20.60
C VAL A 69 28.38 -8.73 -20.11
N GLY A 70 29.68 -8.98 -20.22
CA GLY A 70 30.38 -10.13 -19.66
C GLY A 70 31.36 -9.67 -18.59
N ARG A 71 31.30 -10.31 -17.41
CA ARG A 71 32.19 -10.01 -16.27
C ARG A 71 32.87 -11.31 -15.82
N ASN A 72 34.15 -11.23 -15.50
CA ASN A 72 34.89 -12.36 -14.90
C ASN A 72 34.90 -12.33 -13.36
N PHE A 73 34.22 -11.37 -12.73
CA PHE A 73 34.13 -11.21 -11.28
C PHE A 73 32.69 -10.99 -10.79
N GLY A 74 32.49 -11.19 -9.49
CA GLY A 74 31.20 -11.01 -8.83
C GLY A 74 30.31 -12.25 -8.88
N PRO A 75 29.11 -12.20 -8.27
CA PRO A 75 28.21 -13.35 -8.14
C PRO A 75 27.70 -13.87 -9.50
N SER A 76 27.70 -12.99 -10.50
CA SER A 76 27.28 -13.28 -11.86
C SER A 76 28.38 -13.89 -12.74
N ALA A 77 29.64 -13.89 -12.30
CA ALA A 77 30.74 -14.44 -13.08
C ALA A 77 30.68 -15.98 -13.15
N PRO A 78 31.15 -16.58 -14.25
CA PRO A 78 31.26 -18.03 -14.35
C PRO A 78 32.21 -18.56 -13.27
N ARG A 79 31.66 -19.27 -12.27
CA ARG A 79 32.43 -19.87 -11.17
C ARG A 79 33.38 -20.99 -11.62
N GLY A 80 33.24 -21.47 -12.86
CA GLY A 80 34.08 -22.52 -13.43
C GLY A 80 35.51 -22.08 -13.80
N ASN A 81 35.82 -20.78 -13.79
CA ASN A 81 37.15 -20.29 -14.20
C ASN A 81 38.25 -20.38 -13.11
N SER A 82 37.93 -20.77 -11.88
CA SER A 82 38.98 -20.92 -10.84
C SER A 82 39.77 -22.23 -10.96
N LEU A 83 39.19 -23.27 -11.56
CA LEU A 83 39.82 -24.61 -11.67
C LEU A 83 40.30 -24.93 -13.08
N CYS A 84 39.85 -24.19 -14.10
CA CYS A 84 40.17 -24.46 -15.50
C CYS A 84 40.80 -23.24 -16.17
N LYS A 85 41.98 -23.42 -16.76
CA LYS A 85 42.62 -22.43 -17.64
C LYS A 85 42.34 -22.79 -19.10
N TYR A 86 41.71 -21.88 -19.83
CA TYR A 86 41.45 -22.05 -21.26
C TYR A 86 42.58 -21.42 -22.08
N MET A 87 42.94 -22.08 -23.19
CA MET A 87 43.94 -21.62 -24.14
C MET A 87 43.42 -21.79 -25.57
N VAL A 88 43.78 -20.88 -26.47
CA VAL A 88 43.46 -20.97 -27.90
C VAL A 88 44.70 -21.41 -28.66
N GLY A 89 44.58 -22.52 -29.38
CA GLY A 89 45.63 -23.04 -30.26
C GLY A 89 45.38 -22.67 -31.72
N VAL A 90 46.37 -22.05 -32.37
CA VAL A 90 46.38 -21.82 -33.83
C VAL A 90 47.39 -22.78 -34.45
N LEU A 91 46.88 -23.80 -35.16
CA LEU A 91 47.70 -24.79 -35.86
C LEU A 91 47.92 -24.39 -37.31
N ASP A 92 49.17 -24.19 -37.69
CA ASP A 92 49.55 -24.11 -39.08
C ASP A 92 49.78 -25.52 -39.64
N LYS A 93 48.90 -25.95 -40.55
CA LYS A 93 48.89 -27.30 -41.13
C LYS A 93 50.07 -27.55 -42.09
N ASN A 94 50.69 -26.47 -42.60
CA ASN A 94 51.79 -26.54 -43.54
C ASN A 94 53.12 -26.75 -42.80
N THR A 95 53.37 -25.94 -41.77
CA THR A 95 54.60 -26.02 -40.95
C THR A 95 54.51 -27.06 -39.83
N GLY A 96 53.30 -27.48 -39.44
CA GLY A 96 53.09 -28.38 -38.31
C GLY A 96 53.33 -27.70 -36.95
N LYS A 97 53.34 -26.37 -36.90
CA LYS A 97 53.54 -25.61 -35.66
C LYS A 97 52.19 -25.18 -35.07
N MET A 98 51.95 -25.51 -33.80
CA MET A 98 50.78 -25.05 -33.05
C MET A 98 51.20 -23.96 -32.05
N ARG A 99 50.69 -22.73 -32.26
CA ARG A 99 50.88 -21.62 -31.33
C ARG A 99 49.73 -21.59 -30.33
N VAL A 100 50.06 -21.61 -29.04
CA VAL A 100 49.06 -21.61 -27.97
C VAL A 100 49.09 -20.27 -27.24
N TYR A 101 47.91 -19.66 -27.13
CA TYR A 101 47.68 -18.35 -26.52
C TYR A 101 46.79 -18.49 -25.29
N ASP A 102 47.13 -17.77 -24.23
CA ASP A 102 46.24 -17.60 -23.08
C ASP A 102 45.00 -16.80 -23.51
N THR A 103 43.82 -17.25 -23.09
CA THR A 103 42.55 -16.58 -23.38
C THR A 103 41.75 -16.38 -22.10
N ASN A 104 41.05 -15.25 -22.02
CA ASN A 104 39.98 -15.06 -21.04
C ASN A 104 38.65 -15.49 -21.65
N SER A 105 37.85 -16.23 -20.89
CA SER A 105 36.49 -16.63 -21.28
C SER A 105 35.45 -15.71 -20.66
N PHE A 106 34.51 -15.23 -21.47
CA PHE A 106 33.41 -14.36 -21.05
C PHE A 106 32.07 -14.95 -21.47
N THR A 107 31.14 -15.02 -20.51
CA THR A 107 29.74 -15.29 -20.79
C THR A 107 29.00 -13.95 -20.88
N MET A 108 28.56 -13.59 -22.08
CA MET A 108 27.86 -12.36 -22.39
C MET A 108 26.37 -12.49 -22.07
N ARG A 109 25.87 -11.60 -21.21
CA ARG A 109 24.45 -11.52 -20.84
C ARG A 109 23.81 -10.25 -21.39
N PRO A 110 22.59 -10.32 -21.92
CA PRO A 110 21.88 -9.14 -22.38
C PRO A 110 21.60 -8.21 -21.20
N VAL A 111 21.81 -6.92 -21.40
CA VAL A 111 21.35 -5.87 -20.50
C VAL A 111 20.04 -5.35 -21.07
N VAL A 112 18.95 -5.65 -20.38
CA VAL A 112 17.65 -5.07 -20.69
C VAL A 112 17.55 -3.80 -19.86
N HIS A 113 17.55 -2.66 -20.54
CA HIS A 113 17.29 -1.37 -19.91
C HIS A 113 15.81 -1.27 -19.57
N ASP A 114 15.41 -1.91 -18.47
CA ASP A 114 14.15 -1.56 -17.84
C ASP A 114 14.31 -0.13 -17.30
N LYS A 115 13.53 0.81 -17.83
CA LYS A 115 13.45 2.20 -17.33
C LYS A 115 13.12 2.28 -15.82
N ASN A 116 12.73 1.16 -15.21
CA ASN A 116 12.38 1.02 -13.79
C ASN A 116 13.49 0.39 -12.93
N GLN A 117 14.64 -0.03 -13.50
CA GLN A 117 15.66 -0.80 -12.76
C GLN A 117 16.84 0.01 -12.23
N GLU A 118 16.91 1.32 -12.47
CA GLU A 118 17.91 2.18 -11.81
C GLU A 118 17.38 2.78 -10.52
N LYS A 119 17.10 1.92 -9.55
CA LYS A 119 17.37 2.23 -8.15
C LYS A 119 17.97 0.98 -7.54
N ASN A 120 19.30 0.91 -7.48
CA ASN A 120 19.94 0.11 -6.44
C ASN A 120 19.22 0.48 -5.13
N LYS A 121 18.43 -0.45 -4.60
CA LYS A 121 17.60 -0.29 -3.39
C LYS A 121 18.44 -0.32 -2.11
N ASP A 122 19.72 -0.03 -2.25
CA ASP A 122 20.67 0.12 -1.17
C ASP A 122 20.82 1.64 -1.05
N GLU A 123 20.31 2.21 0.03
CA GLU A 123 20.27 3.66 0.32
C GLU A 123 19.12 4.49 -0.29
N VAL A 124 17.91 3.92 -0.34
CA VAL A 124 16.75 4.78 -0.02
C VAL A 124 16.70 4.82 1.50
N ASP A 125 16.58 6.00 2.12
CA ASP A 125 16.31 6.17 3.56
C ASP A 125 14.94 5.59 3.90
N LEU A 126 14.87 4.26 3.86
CA LEU A 126 13.67 3.52 4.18
C LEU A 126 13.40 3.72 5.65
N THR A 127 12.16 4.05 5.95
CA THR A 127 11.72 4.17 7.33
C THR A 127 11.94 2.83 8.03
N TYR A 128 12.20 2.86 9.34
CA TYR A 128 12.36 1.63 10.13
C TYR A 128 11.21 0.62 9.88
N GLN A 129 9.99 1.12 9.72
CA GLN A 129 8.81 0.32 9.36
C GLN A 129 8.96 -0.39 8.02
N GLU A 130 9.42 0.29 6.98
CA GLU A 130 9.61 -0.29 5.64
C GLU A 130 10.72 -1.34 5.61
N LYS A 131 11.78 -1.12 6.40
CA LYS A 131 12.84 -2.13 6.60
C LYS A 131 12.28 -3.38 7.28
N ASN A 132 11.43 -3.21 8.30
CA ASN A 132 10.77 -4.32 8.97
C ASN A 132 9.77 -5.04 8.05
N ASP A 133 9.00 -4.32 7.26
CA ASP A 133 8.06 -4.91 6.30
C ASP A 133 8.78 -5.74 5.23
N ARG A 134 9.95 -5.29 4.75
CA ARG A 134 10.82 -6.10 3.87
C ARG A 134 11.28 -7.39 4.53
N LEU A 135 11.64 -7.36 5.81
CA LEU A 135 12.03 -8.55 6.57
C LEU A 135 10.83 -9.49 6.78
N VAL A 136 9.64 -8.96 7.06
CA VAL A 136 8.41 -9.74 7.18
C VAL A 136 8.01 -10.35 5.84
N ASP A 137 8.22 -9.66 4.73
CA ASP A 137 7.95 -10.20 3.40
C ASP A 137 8.95 -11.31 3.02
N ALA A 138 10.24 -11.12 3.28
CA ALA A 138 11.26 -12.12 2.98
C ALA A 138 11.20 -13.35 3.91
N PHE A 139 11.05 -13.14 5.22
CA PHE A 139 11.24 -14.17 6.25
C PHE A 139 10.06 -14.35 7.22
N GLY A 140 9.03 -13.51 7.13
CA GLY A 140 7.89 -13.57 8.05
C GLY A 140 7.00 -14.79 7.83
N GLY A 141 6.47 -15.35 8.92
CA GLY A 141 5.44 -16.38 8.85
C GLY A 141 4.13 -15.86 8.26
N ALA A 142 3.28 -16.77 7.78
CA ALA A 142 2.02 -16.45 7.08
C ALA A 142 1.12 -15.45 7.85
N LYS A 143 1.05 -15.56 9.18
CA LYS A 143 0.29 -14.64 10.03
C LYS A 143 0.84 -13.21 9.99
N LYS A 144 2.16 -13.03 10.03
CA LYS A 144 2.81 -11.71 9.96
C LYS A 144 2.69 -11.09 8.58
N LYS A 145 2.82 -11.90 7.51
CA LYS A 145 2.60 -11.44 6.13
C LYS A 145 1.18 -10.93 5.93
N ARG A 146 0.17 -11.70 6.35
CA ARG A 146 -1.24 -11.28 6.26
C ARG A 146 -1.52 -9.98 7.02
N ALA A 147 -0.93 -9.82 8.21
CA ALA A 147 -1.07 -8.60 8.98
C ALA A 147 -0.42 -7.38 8.29
N MET A 148 0.76 -7.56 7.69
CA MET A 148 1.46 -6.53 6.91
C MET A 148 0.66 -6.15 5.66
N GLU A 149 0.18 -7.12 4.88
CA GLU A 149 -0.68 -6.88 3.72
C GLU A 149 -1.99 -6.16 4.09
N SER A 150 -2.60 -6.50 5.24
CA SER A 150 -3.79 -5.78 5.71
C SER A 150 -3.49 -4.32 5.96
N ARG A 151 -2.41 -4.02 6.70
CA ARG A 151 -2.00 -2.64 6.99
C ARG A 151 -1.74 -1.85 5.70
N LEU A 152 -1.09 -2.46 4.71
CA LEU A 152 -0.85 -1.85 3.40
C LEU A 152 -2.17 -1.56 2.67
N ARG A 153 -3.11 -2.51 2.65
CA ARG A 153 -4.45 -2.30 2.06
C ARG A 153 -5.21 -1.18 2.75
N ASP A 154 -5.14 -1.11 4.07
CA ASP A 154 -5.85 -0.10 4.86
C ASP A 154 -5.24 1.31 4.69
N LYS A 155 -3.93 1.40 4.40
CA LYS A 155 -3.28 2.68 4.05
C LYS A 155 -3.77 3.21 2.70
N VAL A 156 -3.78 2.36 1.65
CA VAL A 156 -4.25 2.76 0.31
C VAL A 156 -5.71 3.21 0.34
N LYS A 157 -6.57 2.56 1.14
CA LYS A 157 -7.97 2.97 1.32
C LYS A 157 -8.11 4.34 1.98
N ARG A 158 -7.25 4.68 2.95
CA ARG A 158 -7.27 6.00 3.61
C ARG A 158 -6.89 7.11 2.65
N GLU A 159 -5.84 6.94 1.85
CA GLU A 159 -5.43 7.95 0.85
C GLU A 159 -6.52 8.19 -0.21
N ALA A 160 -7.19 7.12 -0.67
CA ALA A 160 -8.34 7.24 -1.58
C ALA A 160 -9.53 7.99 -0.93
N LEU A 161 -9.79 7.73 0.36
CA LEU A 161 -10.84 8.40 1.11
C LEU A 161 -10.52 9.89 1.36
N GLU A 162 -9.29 10.22 1.73
CA GLU A 162 -8.84 11.61 1.90
C GLU A 162 -8.97 12.40 0.59
N THR A 163 -8.63 11.77 -0.55
CA THR A 163 -8.79 12.38 -1.88
C THR A 163 -10.26 12.64 -2.21
N ALA A 164 -11.14 11.67 -1.93
CA ALA A 164 -12.58 11.80 -2.13
C ALA A 164 -13.21 12.86 -1.22
N MET A 165 -12.77 12.96 0.05
CA MET A 165 -13.18 14.01 0.97
C MET A 165 -12.73 15.39 0.48
N GLY A 166 -11.49 15.52 0.00
CA GLY A 166 -11.02 16.77 -0.61
C GLY A 166 -11.90 17.21 -1.78
N ALA A 167 -12.24 16.29 -2.68
CA ALA A 167 -13.13 16.56 -3.80
C ALA A 167 -14.55 16.97 -3.36
N ALA A 168 -15.12 16.32 -2.33
CA ALA A 168 -16.43 16.68 -1.79
C ALA A 168 -16.43 18.06 -1.12
N VAL A 169 -15.36 18.42 -0.40
CA VAL A 169 -15.22 19.75 0.21
C VAL A 169 -15.08 20.82 -0.86
N GLU A 170 -14.31 20.57 -1.92
CA GLU A 170 -14.20 21.49 -3.04
C GLU A 170 -15.53 21.70 -3.79
N ASP A 171 -16.36 20.65 -3.89
CA ASP A 171 -17.68 20.75 -4.50
C ASP A 171 -18.61 21.63 -3.66
N VAL A 172 -18.64 21.41 -2.34
CA VAL A 172 -19.39 22.25 -1.39
C VAL A 172 -18.92 23.72 -1.42
N MET A 173 -17.62 23.97 -1.60
CA MET A 173 -17.10 25.35 -1.70
C MET A 173 -17.46 26.05 -3.02
N LYS A 174 -17.71 25.31 -4.10
CA LYS A 174 -18.04 25.88 -5.44
C LYS A 174 -19.52 26.25 -5.58
N THR A 175 -20.40 25.67 -4.78
CA THR A 175 -21.79 26.11 -4.61
C THR A 175 -21.94 26.91 -3.31
N PRO A 176 -21.76 28.25 -3.33
CA PRO A 176 -22.12 29.08 -2.20
C PRO A 176 -23.65 29.21 -2.14
N GLU A 177 -24.34 28.12 -1.81
CA GLU A 177 -25.64 28.29 -1.17
C GLU A 177 -25.37 28.96 0.17
N LYS A 178 -26.03 30.11 0.35
CA LYS A 178 -25.93 30.96 1.52
C LYS A 178 -26.21 30.09 2.74
N LEU A 179 -25.17 29.79 3.52
CA LEU A 179 -25.27 29.25 4.87
C LEU A 179 -25.93 30.33 5.76
N THR A 180 -27.24 30.52 5.62
CA THR A 180 -28.04 30.84 6.80
C THR A 180 -27.87 29.64 7.70
N GLY A 181 -27.18 29.84 8.83
CA GLY A 181 -26.82 28.76 9.73
C GLY A 181 -28.02 27.87 10.01
N PRO A 182 -27.80 26.57 10.24
CA PRO A 182 -28.88 25.72 10.67
C PRO A 182 -29.43 26.35 11.95
N GLU A 183 -30.66 26.86 11.90
CA GLU A 183 -31.53 26.59 13.04
C GLU A 183 -31.46 25.08 13.14
N MET A 184 -30.75 24.62 14.18
CA MET A 184 -30.52 23.22 14.38
C MET A 184 -31.89 22.56 14.32
N ASP A 185 -32.09 21.74 13.30
CA ASP A 185 -32.96 20.57 13.37
C ASP A 185 -32.36 19.63 14.44
N SER A 186 -32.29 20.12 15.67
CA SER A 186 -32.01 19.35 16.87
C SER A 186 -33.38 18.90 17.36
N ASP A 187 -33.72 17.67 17.02
CA ASP A 187 -34.67 16.85 17.76
C ASP A 187 -36.05 17.46 17.94
N SER A 188 -36.86 17.33 16.88
CA SER A 188 -38.32 17.54 16.86
C SER A 188 -39.07 16.52 17.76
N SER A 189 -38.68 16.40 19.03
CA SER A 189 -39.43 15.72 20.10
C SER A 189 -39.92 16.72 21.16
N ILE A 190 -39.50 17.97 21.09
CA ILE A 190 -39.88 19.01 22.07
C ILE A 190 -41.04 19.85 21.49
N PRO A 191 -42.14 20.06 22.24
CA PRO A 191 -43.24 20.92 21.80
C PRO A 191 -42.77 22.36 21.51
N PRO A 192 -43.55 23.14 20.73
CA PRO A 192 -43.27 24.57 20.52
C PRO A 192 -43.14 25.30 21.87
N HIS A 193 -42.00 25.95 22.09
CA HIS A 193 -41.68 26.67 23.34
C HIS A 193 -41.31 28.13 23.07
N ASP A 194 -41.66 28.99 24.02
CA ASP A 194 -41.33 30.41 23.97
C ASP A 194 -39.99 30.66 24.70
N LYS A 195 -38.93 31.01 23.95
CA LYS A 195 -37.58 31.27 24.49
C LYS A 195 -37.48 32.57 25.30
N HIS A 196 -38.49 33.44 25.19
CA HIS A 196 -38.50 34.76 25.84
C HIS A 196 -39.42 34.82 27.06
N ALA A 197 -39.99 33.70 27.48
CA ALA A 197 -40.80 33.62 28.69
C ALA A 197 -39.96 33.93 29.95
N ALA A 198 -40.34 34.99 30.66
CA ALA A 198 -39.68 35.39 31.92
C ALA A 198 -40.08 34.50 33.12
N LYS A 199 -41.20 33.78 33.02
CA LYS A 199 -41.66 32.83 34.04
C LYS A 199 -41.60 31.40 33.49
N PRO A 200 -41.24 30.42 34.33
CA PRO A 200 -41.15 29.01 33.90
C PRO A 200 -42.51 28.43 33.47
N GLU A 201 -43.62 28.96 33.99
CA GLU A 201 -44.98 28.55 33.63
C GLU A 201 -45.36 28.93 32.19
N ASP A 202 -44.78 30.01 31.66
CA ASP A 202 -45.15 30.59 30.36
C ASP A 202 -44.32 30.04 29.19
N VAL A 203 -43.35 29.16 29.47
CA VAL A 203 -42.46 28.54 28.45
C VAL A 203 -43.26 27.68 27.48
N TYR A 204 -44.34 27.04 27.96
CA TYR A 204 -45.20 26.15 27.20
C TYR A 204 -46.67 26.54 27.37
N LYS A 205 -47.19 27.31 26.41
CA LYS A 205 -48.61 27.71 26.41
C LYS A 205 -49.46 26.55 25.94
N VAL A 206 -50.58 26.29 26.63
CA VAL A 206 -51.52 25.21 26.23
C VAL A 206 -52.04 25.43 24.82
N GLU A 207 -52.27 26.69 24.44
CA GLU A 207 -52.71 27.11 23.10
C GLU A 207 -51.68 26.84 22.00
N SER A 208 -50.38 26.79 22.33
CA SER A 208 -49.33 26.48 21.36
C SER A 208 -49.05 24.98 21.23
N ILE A 209 -49.42 24.18 22.24
CA ILE A 209 -49.30 22.72 22.22
C ILE A 209 -50.54 22.08 21.60
N ILE A 210 -51.73 22.59 21.94
CA ILE A 210 -53.01 22.06 21.50
C ILE A 210 -53.72 23.13 20.67
N SER A 211 -54.08 22.81 19.43
CA SER A 211 -54.88 23.68 18.58
C SER A 211 -56.23 23.99 19.26
N PRO A 212 -56.74 25.24 19.20
CA PRO A 212 -57.98 25.64 19.86
C PRO A 212 -59.18 24.79 19.43
N GLU A 213 -59.22 24.32 18.18
CA GLU A 213 -60.28 23.44 17.68
C GLU A 213 -60.32 22.09 18.41
N VAL A 214 -59.15 21.51 18.66
CA VAL A 214 -59.02 20.25 19.40
C VAL A 214 -59.37 20.47 20.87
N PHE A 215 -58.98 21.62 21.42
CA PHE A 215 -59.31 21.96 22.81
C PHE A 215 -60.82 22.07 23.04
N GLU A 216 -61.57 22.69 22.12
CA GLU A 216 -63.04 22.73 22.20
C GLU A 216 -63.65 21.33 22.11
N ALA A 217 -63.19 20.48 21.18
CA ALA A 217 -63.67 19.09 21.08
C ALA A 217 -63.37 18.26 22.34
N LEU A 218 -62.25 18.53 23.01
CA LEU A 218 -61.89 17.87 24.26
C LEU A 218 -62.79 18.28 25.43
N LYS A 219 -63.41 19.47 25.43
CA LYS A 219 -64.31 19.90 26.51
C LYS A 219 -65.53 19.00 26.64
N ASP A 220 -66.08 18.54 25.52
CA ASP A 220 -67.25 17.66 25.52
C ASP A 220 -66.94 16.31 26.17
N VAL A 221 -65.78 15.73 25.83
CA VAL A 221 -65.29 14.47 26.43
C VAL A 221 -64.90 14.67 27.90
N ALA A 222 -64.23 15.79 28.20
CA ALA A 222 -63.81 16.15 29.55
C ALA A 222 -65.01 16.42 30.49
N GLY A 223 -66.15 16.85 29.96
CA GLY A 223 -67.37 17.10 30.72
C GLY A 223 -67.85 15.89 31.53
N VAL A 224 -67.57 14.67 31.06
CA VAL A 224 -67.85 13.42 31.78
C VAL A 224 -67.01 13.32 33.05
N PHE A 225 -65.74 13.73 32.99
CA PHE A 225 -64.82 13.69 34.13
C PHE A 225 -65.05 14.85 35.12
N VAL A 226 -65.42 16.03 34.63
CA VAL A 226 -65.73 17.18 35.48
C VAL A 226 -67.01 16.98 36.30
N LYS A 227 -68.00 16.26 35.76
CA LYS A 227 -69.29 15.98 36.43
C LYS A 227 -69.32 14.66 37.20
N ALA A 228 -68.24 13.88 37.17
CA ALA A 228 -68.20 12.56 37.79
C ALA A 228 -68.30 12.64 39.32
N THR A 229 -69.08 11.73 39.91
CA THR A 229 -69.21 11.62 41.37
C THR A 229 -68.19 10.64 41.95
N LYS A 230 -67.96 10.69 43.28
CA LYS A 230 -66.98 9.82 43.97
C LYS A 230 -67.25 8.32 43.75
N GLU A 231 -68.51 7.96 43.50
CA GLU A 231 -68.93 6.59 43.24
C GLU A 231 -68.53 6.12 41.83
N ASP A 232 -68.67 6.98 40.82
CA ASP A 232 -68.29 6.67 39.44
C ASP A 232 -66.77 6.48 39.32
N ILE A 233 -66.01 7.33 40.01
CA ILE A 233 -64.55 7.23 40.09
C ILE A 233 -64.12 5.92 40.78
N SER A 234 -64.88 5.44 41.76
CA SER A 234 -64.60 4.18 42.45
C SER A 234 -64.87 2.97 41.55
N LYS A 235 -65.90 3.02 40.69
CA LYS A 235 -66.18 2.00 39.68
C LYS A 235 -65.10 1.95 38.59
N TRP A 236 -64.62 3.10 38.11
CA TRP A 236 -63.55 3.15 37.10
C TRP A 236 -62.21 2.62 37.62
N ARG A 237 -61.95 2.71 38.93
CA ARG A 237 -60.78 2.09 39.58
C ARG A 237 -60.83 0.57 39.53
N THR A 238 -61.98 -0.03 39.85
CA THR A 238 -62.14 -1.50 39.82
C THR A 238 -62.06 -2.06 38.41
N GLU A 239 -62.47 -1.28 37.42
CA GLU A 239 -62.44 -1.66 36.00
C GLU A 239 -61.09 -1.38 35.31
N GLY A 240 -60.10 -0.80 36.01
CA GLY A 240 -58.76 -0.55 35.47
C GLY A 240 -58.70 0.52 34.35
N ARG A 241 -59.73 1.37 34.21
CA ARG A 241 -59.81 2.37 33.13
C ARG A 241 -58.99 3.65 33.37
N LEU A 242 -58.48 3.88 34.58
CA LEU A 242 -57.75 5.10 34.94
C LEU A 242 -56.36 4.80 35.53
N VAL A 243 -55.35 5.52 35.06
CA VAL A 243 -53.95 5.46 35.53
C VAL A 243 -53.77 6.38 36.75
N GLN A 244 -52.93 5.99 37.72
CA GLN A 244 -52.75 6.67 39.03
C GLN A 244 -52.54 8.20 38.99
N ILE A 245 -52.10 8.78 37.88
CA ILE A 245 -51.77 10.20 37.73
C ILE A 245 -53.04 11.10 37.79
N THR A 246 -54.21 10.62 37.38
CA THR A 246 -55.44 11.43 37.34
C THR A 246 -55.97 11.86 38.72
N PHE A 247 -55.45 11.28 39.81
CA PHE A 247 -55.98 11.51 41.15
C PHE A 247 -55.34 12.67 41.92
N ILE A 248 -54.17 13.14 41.51
CA ILE A 248 -53.46 14.21 42.23
C ILE A 248 -54.17 15.57 42.06
N LEU A 249 -54.90 15.76 40.96
CA LEU A 249 -55.57 17.04 40.64
C LEU A 249 -56.88 17.30 41.39
N HIS A 250 -57.45 16.30 42.08
CA HIS A 250 -58.68 16.46 42.88
C HIS A 250 -58.51 16.11 44.36
N GLY A 251 -57.33 15.63 44.76
CA GLY A 251 -56.97 15.37 46.15
C GLY A 251 -55.96 16.40 46.64
N ARG A 252 -56.40 17.30 47.53
CA ARG A 252 -55.51 18.14 48.35
C ARG A 252 -54.26 17.35 48.80
N CYS A 253 -53.12 18.00 48.61
CA CYS A 253 -51.79 17.63 49.09
C CYS A 253 -51.82 16.76 50.35
N LEU A 254 -51.31 15.53 50.25
CA LEU A 254 -50.82 14.78 51.40
C LEU A 254 -49.45 14.21 51.05
N CYS A 255 -48.45 14.86 51.64
CA CYS A 255 -47.06 14.42 51.72
C CYS A 255 -46.96 12.95 52.15
N HIS A 256 -46.22 12.13 51.39
CA HIS A 256 -45.09 11.37 51.95
C HIS A 256 -44.25 10.75 50.84
N SER A 257 -42.98 11.17 50.83
CA SER A 257 -41.77 10.39 50.55
C SER A 257 -41.93 9.12 49.72
N THR A 258 -41.45 9.16 48.48
CA THR A 258 -40.53 8.11 48.00
C THR A 258 -39.78 8.61 46.77
N LEU A 259 -38.54 9.04 47.03
CA LEU A 259 -37.47 9.18 46.06
C LEU A 259 -37.32 7.85 45.29
N VAL A 260 -37.59 7.86 43.99
CA VAL A 260 -37.08 6.83 43.08
C VAL A 260 -36.09 7.51 42.15
N LYS A 261 -34.82 7.31 42.47
CA LYS A 261 -33.67 7.55 41.59
C LYS A 261 -33.91 6.79 40.28
N ILE A 262 -33.97 7.51 39.18
CA ILE A 262 -33.70 6.96 37.85
C ILE A 262 -32.27 7.36 37.51
N VAL A 263 -31.53 6.35 37.09
CA VAL A 263 -30.12 6.35 36.72
C VAL A 263 -30.04 6.92 35.30
N ASP A 264 -29.31 8.02 35.12
CA ASP A 264 -29.04 8.61 33.82
C ASP A 264 -27.73 8.08 33.23
N TRP A 265 -27.80 7.74 31.94
CA TRP A 265 -26.71 7.85 30.96
C TRP A 265 -26.78 9.25 30.35
#